data_AF-A0A3Q0GSL3-F1
#
_entry.id   AF-A0A3Q0GSL3-F1
#
_cell.length_a   1.000
_cell.length_b   1.000
_cell.length_c   1.000
_cell.angle_alpha   90.00
_cell.angle_beta   90.00
_cell.angle_gamma   90.00
#
_symmetry.space_group_name_H-M   'P 1'
#
loop_
_entity.id
_entity.type
_entity.pdbx_description
1 polymer ?
#
loop_
_entity_poly.entity_id
_entity_poly.type
_entity_poly.pdbx_seq_one_letter_code
_entity_poly.pdbx_strand_id
1 'polypeptide(L)'
;GDALYLVPARQALWALDASKPEQRLLGWLRQQAPPDSCHLKCLQILKGLRDLSGRGLEGPLGAQWSRVLSSYALKTALFSVLLRGPWQAWQEQFLVERLEELVLSLGDCLHKRVLMHFFLGNPRVPEAVPVPRFLREAAPLNLLAAFDASTLDAAAAQLLKAWSQAPKIIRMYSGPQHLRRSPALCRHVPEAGQEAQSD
;
A
#
# COMPACT_ATOMS: atom_id res chain seq x y z
N GLY A 1 28.86 1.38 -41.80
CA GLY A 1 28.90 2.54 -40.90
C GLY A 1 27.55 2.58 -40.25
N ASP A 2 27.38 1.76 -39.22
CA ASP A 2 26.06 1.45 -38.68
C ASP A 2 25.74 2.42 -37.56
N ALA A 3 24.94 3.43 -37.91
CA ALA A 3 24.34 4.33 -36.96
C ALA A 3 23.30 3.54 -36.15
N LEU A 4 23.73 2.99 -35.02
CA LEU A 4 22.85 2.52 -33.97
C LEU A 4 22.06 3.71 -33.44
N TYR A 5 20.81 3.85 -33.89
CA TYR A 5 19.88 4.83 -33.34
C TYR A 5 19.65 4.47 -31.88
N LEU A 6 20.22 5.26 -30.97
CA LEU A 6 19.87 5.23 -29.56
C LEU A 6 18.43 5.71 -29.43
N VAL A 7 17.50 4.77 -29.40
CA VAL A 7 16.10 5.03 -29.03
C VAL A 7 16.11 5.56 -27.59
N PRO A 8 15.56 6.75 -27.29
CA PRO A 8 15.52 7.27 -25.94
C PRO A 8 14.80 6.29 -25.01
N ALA A 9 15.42 5.93 -23.89
CA ALA A 9 14.88 4.98 -22.91
C ALA A 9 13.45 5.31 -22.41
N ARG A 10 13.00 6.56 -22.58
CA ARG A 10 11.62 7.00 -22.29
C ARG A 10 10.57 6.36 -23.19
N GLN A 11 10.97 5.94 -24.39
CA GLN A 11 10.09 5.21 -25.29
C GLN A 11 10.04 3.74 -24.86
N ALA A 12 11.13 2.99 -24.71
CA ALA A 12 11.11 1.55 -24.40
C ALA A 12 10.33 1.08 -23.13
N LEU A 13 9.81 2.00 -22.30
CA LEU A 13 8.86 1.76 -21.21
C LEU A 13 7.41 1.44 -21.66
N TRP A 14 7.09 1.41 -22.97
CA TRP A 14 5.69 1.48 -23.48
C TRP A 14 4.69 0.40 -23.01
N ALA A 15 5.10 -0.70 -22.40
CA ALA A 15 4.15 -1.65 -21.81
C ALA A 15 4.88 -2.57 -20.85
N LEU A 16 5.44 -2.01 -19.79
CA LEU A 16 5.79 -2.81 -18.63
C LEU A 16 4.50 -3.31 -18.00
N ASP A 17 3.98 -4.40 -18.53
CA ASP A 17 2.81 -5.07 -18.00
C ASP A 17 3.21 -5.77 -16.68
N ALA A 18 3.11 -5.01 -15.60
CA ALA A 18 3.32 -5.50 -14.25
C ALA A 18 2.21 -6.48 -13.83
N SER A 19 1.20 -6.76 -14.65
CA SER A 19 0.08 -7.66 -14.30
C SER A 19 0.56 -9.06 -13.92
N LYS A 20 1.56 -9.63 -14.61
CA LYS A 20 2.08 -10.96 -14.28
C LYS A 20 2.77 -10.97 -12.90
N PRO A 21 3.76 -10.10 -12.62
CA PRO A 21 4.32 -9.94 -11.26
C PRO A 21 3.26 -9.64 -10.19
N GLU A 22 2.28 -8.77 -10.49
CA GLU A 22 1.16 -8.48 -9.59
C GLU A 22 0.34 -9.71 -9.26
N GLN A 23 -0.05 -10.50 -10.26
CA GLN A 23 -0.82 -11.73 -10.06
C GLN A 23 -0.05 -12.73 -9.19
N ARG A 24 1.26 -12.86 -9.40
CA ARG A 24 2.10 -13.75 -8.58
C ARG A 24 2.24 -13.25 -7.15
N LEU A 25 2.42 -11.94 -6.96
CA LEU A 25 2.42 -11.33 -5.64
C LEU A 25 1.08 -11.56 -4.94
N LEU A 26 -0.05 -11.32 -5.61
CA LEU A 26 -1.38 -11.55 -5.04
C LEU A 26 -1.61 -13.03 -4.69
N GLY A 27 -1.15 -13.95 -5.54
CA GLY A 27 -1.19 -15.38 -5.27
C GLY A 27 -0.36 -15.76 -4.04
N TRP A 28 0.85 -15.23 -3.93
CA TRP A 28 1.71 -15.43 -2.77
C TRP A 28 1.10 -14.81 -1.50
N LEU A 29 0.59 -13.58 -1.57
CA LEU A 29 -0.09 -12.89 -0.47
C LEU A 29 -1.27 -13.71 0.07
N ARG A 30 -2.05 -14.35 -0.81
CA ARG A 30 -3.15 -15.24 -0.42
C ARG A 30 -2.71 -16.45 0.39
N GLN A 31 -1.49 -16.95 0.19
CA GLN A 31 -0.96 -18.08 0.95
C GLN A 31 -0.45 -17.66 2.33
N GLN A 32 -0.06 -16.39 2.49
CA GLN A 32 0.47 -15.86 3.73
C GLN A 32 -0.60 -15.25 4.64
N ALA A 33 -1.61 -14.62 4.04
CA ALA A 33 -2.65 -13.91 4.76
C ALA A 33 -3.62 -14.87 5.47
N PRO A 34 -4.17 -14.46 6.63
CA PRO A 34 -5.28 -15.17 7.27
C PRO A 34 -6.46 -15.37 6.30
N PRO A 35 -7.26 -16.43 6.44
CA PRO A 35 -8.43 -16.68 5.59
C PRO A 35 -9.47 -15.55 5.66
N ASP A 36 -9.53 -14.83 6.79
CA ASP A 36 -10.40 -13.68 7.06
C ASP A 36 -9.71 -12.33 6.80
N SER A 37 -8.66 -12.31 5.97
CA SER A 37 -7.85 -11.10 5.85
C SER A 37 -8.58 -9.91 5.20
N CYS A 38 -8.45 -8.72 5.80
CA CYS A 38 -9.12 -7.49 5.40
C CYS A 38 -8.41 -6.67 4.30
N HIS A 39 -7.22 -7.07 3.82
CA HIS A 39 -6.39 -6.26 2.92
C HIS A 39 -7.09 -5.81 1.63
N LEU A 40 -7.90 -6.68 1.01
CA LEU A 40 -8.69 -6.30 -0.18
C LEU A 40 -9.84 -5.35 0.17
N LYS A 41 -10.48 -5.53 1.34
CA LYS A 41 -11.52 -4.64 1.86
C LYS A 41 -10.95 -3.25 2.15
N CYS A 42 -9.76 -3.17 2.74
CA CYS A 42 -9.02 -1.91 2.90
C CYS A 42 -8.80 -1.21 1.55
N LEU A 43 -8.35 -1.94 0.52
CA LEU A 43 -8.13 -1.36 -0.80
C LEU A 43 -9.42 -0.87 -1.46
N GLN A 44 -10.52 -1.60 -1.28
CA GLN A 44 -11.84 -1.21 -1.79
C GLN A 44 -12.33 0.07 -1.09
N ILE A 45 -12.24 0.14 0.24
CA ILE A 45 -12.64 1.34 0.99
C ILE A 45 -11.75 2.53 0.62
N LEU A 46 -10.43 2.33 0.49
CA LEU A 46 -9.50 3.39 0.09
C LEU A 46 -9.79 3.93 -1.31
N LYS A 47 -10.17 3.06 -2.27
CA LYS A 47 -10.65 3.48 -3.60
C LYS A 47 -11.94 4.30 -3.48
N GLY A 48 -12.91 3.84 -2.68
CA GLY A 48 -14.14 4.58 -2.42
C GLY A 48 -13.87 5.95 -1.80
N LEU A 49 -12.96 6.02 -0.83
CA LEU A 49 -12.51 7.27 -0.21
C LEU A 49 -11.94 8.22 -1.26
N ARG A 50 -10.99 7.74 -2.10
CA ARG A 50 -10.44 8.53 -3.20
C ARG A 50 -11.54 9.04 -4.13
N ASP A 51 -12.46 8.18 -4.55
CA ASP A 51 -13.48 8.53 -5.53
C ASP A 51 -14.48 9.54 -4.97
N LEU A 52 -14.88 9.40 -3.71
CA LEU A 52 -15.73 10.37 -3.02
C LEU A 52 -15.02 11.71 -2.79
N SER A 53 -13.75 11.67 -2.38
CA SER A 53 -12.95 12.86 -2.07
C SER A 53 -12.53 13.65 -3.30
N GLY A 54 -12.54 13.00 -4.47
CA GLY A 54 -12.30 13.64 -5.76
C GLY A 54 -13.52 14.33 -6.35
N ARG A 55 -14.74 13.97 -5.91
CA ARG A 55 -15.96 14.61 -6.39
C ARG A 55 -16.01 16.05 -5.87
N GLY A 56 -16.09 17.02 -6.79
CA GLY A 56 -16.15 18.44 -6.45
C GLY A 56 -14.79 19.08 -6.18
N LEU A 57 -13.67 18.38 -6.41
CA LEU A 57 -12.38 19.06 -6.51
C LEU A 57 -12.31 19.83 -7.82
N GLU A 58 -12.06 21.13 -7.72
CA GLU A 58 -11.86 22.01 -8.87
C GLU A 58 -10.37 22.35 -9.05
N GLY A 59 -10.06 22.97 -10.19
CA GLY A 59 -8.72 23.45 -10.49
C GLY A 59 -7.67 22.33 -10.70
N PRO A 60 -6.38 22.66 -10.55
CA PRO A 60 -5.27 21.75 -10.87
C PRO A 60 -5.30 20.44 -10.08
N LEU A 61 -5.72 20.49 -8.81
CA LEU A 61 -5.83 19.30 -7.98
C LEU A 61 -6.92 18.36 -8.49
N GLY A 62 -8.10 18.87 -8.83
CA GLY A 62 -9.19 18.04 -9.37
C GLY A 62 -8.79 17.32 -10.65
N ALA A 63 -8.10 18.01 -11.56
CA ALA A 63 -7.61 17.43 -12.81
C ALA A 63 -6.54 16.33 -12.61
N GLN A 64 -5.76 16.42 -11.53
CA GLN A 64 -4.65 15.50 -11.25
C GLN A 64 -4.99 14.43 -10.19
N TRP A 65 -6.08 14.58 -9.44
CA TRP A 65 -6.44 13.75 -8.29
C TRP A 65 -6.42 12.25 -8.60
N SER A 66 -7.10 11.85 -9.69
CA SER A 66 -7.18 10.45 -10.11
C SER A 66 -5.85 9.90 -10.63
N ARG A 67 -4.95 10.76 -11.10
CA ARG A 67 -3.59 10.40 -11.54
C ARG A 67 -2.64 10.25 -10.37
N VAL A 68 -2.66 11.20 -9.43
CA VAL A 68 -1.86 11.17 -8.19
C VAL A 68 -2.26 9.94 -7.35
N LEU A 69 -3.55 9.76 -7.11
CA LEU A 69 -4.11 8.63 -6.38
C LEU A 69 -4.62 7.52 -7.32
N SER A 70 -3.84 7.21 -8.36
CA SER A 70 -4.20 6.13 -9.27
C SER A 70 -4.41 4.81 -8.53
N SER A 71 -5.22 3.92 -9.11
CA SER A 71 -5.43 2.58 -8.54
C SER A 71 -4.10 1.82 -8.34
N TYR A 72 -3.09 2.09 -9.17
CA TYR A 72 -1.76 1.51 -9.01
C TYR A 72 -0.99 2.11 -7.81
N ALA A 73 -1.09 3.42 -7.57
CA ALA A 73 -0.53 4.06 -6.38
C ALA A 73 -1.14 3.49 -5.09
N LEU A 74 -2.46 3.32 -5.05
CA LEU A 74 -3.16 2.73 -3.90
C LEU A 74 -2.70 1.28 -3.63
N LYS A 75 -2.58 0.45 -4.69
CA LYS A 75 -2.03 -0.91 -4.56
C LYS A 75 -0.59 -0.91 -4.06
N THR A 76 0.24 0.00 -4.56
CA THR A 76 1.66 0.10 -4.19
C THR A 76 1.82 0.47 -2.72
N ALA A 77 1.00 1.40 -2.22
CA ALA A 77 0.95 1.73 -0.80
C ALA A 77 0.50 0.53 0.04
N LEU A 78 -0.54 -0.20 -0.41
CA LEU A 78 -1.00 -1.42 0.25
C LEU A 78 0.10 -2.48 0.37
N PHE A 79 0.79 -2.79 -0.72
CA PHE A 79 1.91 -3.75 -0.68
C PHE A 79 3.02 -3.30 0.26
N SER A 80 3.30 -1.99 0.30
CA SER A 80 4.32 -1.44 1.20
C SER A 80 3.96 -1.54 2.68
N VAL A 81 2.67 -1.49 3.04
CA VAL A 81 2.21 -1.74 4.42
C VAL A 81 2.14 -3.24 4.71
N LEU A 82 1.61 -4.04 3.78
CA LEU A 82 1.48 -5.50 3.93
C LEU A 82 2.81 -6.16 4.29
N LEU A 83 3.90 -5.72 3.66
CA LEU A 83 5.22 -6.33 3.84
C LEU A 83 6.02 -5.81 5.03
N ARG A 84 5.49 -4.86 5.81
CA ARG A 84 6.18 -4.32 7.00
C ARG A 84 5.85 -5.04 8.30
N GLY A 85 4.75 -5.79 8.35
CA GLY A 85 4.22 -6.36 9.59
C GLY A 85 3.78 -7.81 9.47
N PRO A 86 3.38 -8.44 10.59
CA PRO A 86 2.91 -9.81 10.60
C PRO A 86 1.56 -9.92 9.86
N TRP A 87 1.36 -11.05 9.17
CA TRP A 87 0.12 -11.32 8.42
C TRP A 87 -1.13 -11.33 9.30
N GLN A 88 -0.99 -11.72 10.57
CA GLN A 88 -2.05 -11.73 11.58
C GLN A 88 -2.61 -10.33 11.86
N ALA A 89 -1.83 -9.27 11.63
CA ALA A 89 -2.31 -7.88 11.76
C ALA A 89 -3.38 -7.53 10.71
N TRP A 90 -3.58 -8.36 9.70
CA TRP A 90 -4.56 -8.16 8.63
C TRP A 90 -5.84 -8.96 8.81
N GLN A 91 -6.11 -9.52 9.99
CA GLN A 91 -7.42 -10.11 10.32
C GLN A 91 -8.55 -9.08 10.21
N GLU A 92 -9.78 -9.55 10.00
CA GLU A 92 -10.93 -8.66 9.78
C GLU A 92 -11.19 -7.70 10.95
N GLN A 93 -10.93 -8.15 12.18
CA GLN A 93 -11.09 -7.35 13.39
C GLN A 93 -10.21 -6.09 13.43
N PHE A 94 -9.13 -6.03 12.65
CA PHE A 94 -8.21 -4.89 12.59
C PHE A 94 -8.43 -4.01 11.35
N LEU A 95 -9.58 -4.14 10.67
CA LEU A 95 -9.87 -3.44 9.41
C LEU A 95 -9.66 -1.92 9.52
N VAL A 96 -10.13 -1.30 10.61
CA VAL A 96 -10.08 0.16 10.79
C VAL A 96 -8.63 0.61 11.00
N GLU A 97 -7.90 -0.09 11.85
CA GLU A 97 -6.49 0.16 12.16
C GLU A 97 -5.60 -0.04 10.94
N ARG A 98 -5.86 -1.07 10.12
CA ARG A 98 -5.14 -1.30 8.86
C ARG A 98 -5.45 -0.21 7.84
N LEU A 99 -6.69 0.24 7.76
CA LEU A 99 -7.08 1.30 6.85
C LEU A 99 -6.49 2.65 7.26
N GLU A 100 -6.45 2.95 8.56
CA GLU A 100 -5.78 4.13 9.10
C GLU A 100 -4.29 4.13 8.75
N GLU A 101 -3.58 3.02 9.02
CA GLU A 101 -2.16 2.92 8.68
C GLU A 101 -1.92 3.10 7.18
N LEU A 102 -2.80 2.57 6.33
CA LEU A 102 -2.72 2.74 4.88
C LEU A 102 -2.87 4.19 4.45
N VAL A 103 -3.87 4.89 4.98
CA VAL A 103 -4.12 6.30 4.67
C VAL A 103 -2.96 7.16 5.14
N LEU A 104 -2.50 6.97 6.39
CA LEU A 104 -1.38 7.73 6.95
C LEU A 104 -0.10 7.45 6.16
N SER A 105 0.20 6.19 5.85
CA SER A 105 1.35 5.82 5.04
C SER A 105 1.31 6.44 3.63
N LEU A 106 0.12 6.53 3.03
CA LEU A 106 -0.05 7.15 1.72
C LEU A 106 0.11 8.68 1.79
N GLY A 107 -0.46 9.31 2.82
CA GLY A 107 -0.25 10.74 3.12
C GLY A 107 1.23 11.08 3.31
N ASP A 108 1.95 10.26 4.06
CA ASP A 108 3.39 10.33 4.24
C ASP A 108 4.15 10.24 2.91
N CYS A 109 3.79 9.29 2.04
CA CYS A 109 4.40 9.14 0.72
C CYS A 109 4.19 10.39 -0.15
N LEU A 110 3.00 11.00 -0.11
CA LEU A 110 2.70 12.23 -0.83
C LEU A 110 3.52 13.41 -0.31
N HIS A 111 3.58 13.58 1.01
CA HIS A 111 4.35 14.66 1.65
C HIS A 111 5.85 14.52 1.42
N LYS A 112 6.39 13.30 1.56
CA LYS A 112 7.79 12.98 1.26
C LYS A 112 8.08 12.95 -0.25
N ARG A 113 7.03 13.00 -1.09
CA ARG A 113 7.07 12.94 -2.56
C ARG A 113 7.73 11.66 -3.07
N VAL A 114 7.60 10.57 -2.32
CA VAL A 114 8.25 9.28 -2.58
C VAL A 114 7.23 8.15 -2.46
N LEU A 115 6.89 7.56 -3.61
CA LEU A 115 6.20 6.29 -3.71
C LEU A 115 6.85 5.47 -4.83
N MET A 116 7.77 4.59 -4.45
CA MET A 116 8.51 3.77 -5.41
C MET A 116 7.61 2.69 -6.01
N HIS A 117 7.71 2.51 -7.32
CA HIS A 117 7.04 1.45 -8.06
C HIS A 117 7.40 0.09 -7.45
N PHE A 118 6.38 -0.73 -7.20
CA PHE A 118 6.55 -1.89 -6.34
C PHE A 118 7.55 -2.92 -6.88
N PHE A 119 7.61 -3.15 -8.21
CA PHE A 119 8.47 -4.18 -8.82
C PHE A 119 9.79 -3.70 -9.40
N LEU A 120 9.98 -2.39 -9.61
CA LEU A 120 11.12 -1.87 -10.36
C LEU A 120 12.20 -1.42 -9.38
N GLY A 121 13.34 -2.11 -9.37
CA GLY A 121 14.47 -1.77 -8.50
C GLY A 121 14.15 -1.79 -7.01
N ASN A 122 13.05 -2.43 -6.60
CA ASN A 122 12.57 -2.40 -5.22
C ASN A 122 13.05 -3.65 -4.45
N PRO A 123 13.95 -3.50 -3.46
CA PRO A 123 14.45 -4.62 -2.69
C PRO A 123 13.41 -5.20 -1.72
N ARG A 124 12.27 -4.53 -1.51
CA ARG A 124 11.22 -4.98 -0.58
C ARG A 124 10.34 -6.09 -1.16
N VAL A 125 10.49 -6.44 -2.44
CA VAL A 125 9.73 -7.54 -3.02
C VAL A 125 10.26 -8.86 -2.46
N PRO A 126 9.41 -9.72 -1.85
CA PRO A 126 9.85 -10.98 -1.27
C PRO A 126 10.56 -11.85 -2.31
N GLU A 127 11.63 -12.54 -1.90
CA GLU A 127 12.38 -13.46 -2.77
C GLU A 127 11.50 -14.59 -3.32
N ALA A 128 10.54 -15.05 -2.51
CA ALA A 128 9.55 -16.06 -2.87
C ALA A 128 8.60 -15.61 -4.00
N VAL A 129 8.50 -14.31 -4.30
CA VAL A 129 7.72 -13.80 -5.43
C VAL A 129 8.62 -13.78 -6.67
N PRO A 130 8.39 -14.64 -7.67
CA PRO A 130 9.22 -14.67 -8.87
C PRO A 130 8.96 -13.42 -9.71
N VAL A 131 9.93 -12.51 -9.66
CA VAL A 131 9.97 -11.28 -10.44
C VAL A 131 11.11 -11.41 -11.45
N PRO A 132 10.85 -11.19 -12.76
CA PRO A 132 11.88 -11.18 -13.79
C PRO A 132 13.10 -10.34 -13.41
N ARG A 133 14.29 -10.86 -13.69
CA ARG A 133 15.58 -10.25 -13.32
C ARG A 133 15.69 -8.79 -13.78
N PHE A 134 15.28 -8.50 -15.01
CA PHE A 134 15.31 -7.15 -15.57
C PHE A 134 14.45 -6.14 -14.81
N LEU A 135 13.39 -6.56 -14.11
CA LEU A 135 12.59 -5.67 -13.25
C LEU A 135 13.31 -5.40 -11.92
N ARG A 136 13.94 -6.43 -11.35
CA ARG A 136 14.71 -6.30 -10.10
C ARG A 136 15.94 -5.41 -10.29
N GLU A 137 16.60 -5.50 -11.45
CA GLU A 137 17.80 -4.71 -11.80
C GLU A 137 17.47 -3.34 -12.43
N ALA A 138 16.19 -3.07 -12.74
CA ALA A 138 15.79 -1.78 -13.27
C ALA A 138 16.06 -0.65 -12.25
N ALA A 139 16.31 0.56 -12.76
CA ALA A 139 16.40 1.74 -11.92
C ALA A 139 15.08 1.93 -11.13
N PRO A 140 15.13 2.24 -9.82
CA PRO A 140 13.94 2.53 -9.03
C PRO A 140 13.12 3.66 -9.67
N LEU A 141 11.81 3.45 -9.79
CA LEU A 141 10.91 4.42 -10.40
C LEU A 141 9.99 5.02 -9.33
N ASN A 142 10.05 6.34 -9.11
CA ASN A 142 9.12 7.02 -8.23
C ASN A 142 7.84 7.42 -8.99
N LEU A 143 6.69 6.88 -8.56
CA LEU A 143 5.38 7.15 -9.16
C LEU A 143 4.95 8.62 -9.01
N LEU A 144 5.48 9.32 -8.00
CA LEU A 144 5.11 10.71 -7.71
C LEU A 144 6.00 11.75 -8.42
N ALA A 145 7.08 11.31 -9.08
CA ALA A 145 8.08 12.22 -9.66
C ALA A 145 7.55 13.11 -10.80
N ALA A 146 6.40 12.76 -11.39
CA ALA A 146 5.77 13.52 -12.47
C ALA A 146 4.86 14.66 -11.98
N PHE A 147 4.63 14.78 -10.67
CA PHE A 147 3.74 15.78 -10.09
C PHE A 147 4.55 16.85 -9.35
N ASP A 148 4.05 18.08 -9.37
CA ASP A 148 4.66 19.17 -8.63
C ASP A 148 4.39 19.04 -7.12
N ALA A 149 5.24 19.69 -6.32
CA ALA A 149 5.15 19.64 -4.87
C ALA A 149 3.79 20.12 -4.33
N SER A 150 3.25 21.21 -4.90
CA SER A 150 2.01 21.83 -4.40
C SER A 150 0.80 20.92 -4.63
N THR A 151 0.75 20.23 -5.77
CA THR A 151 -0.28 19.23 -6.07
C THR A 151 -0.19 18.05 -5.10
N LEU A 152 1.01 17.55 -4.80
CA LEU A 152 1.19 16.42 -3.88
C LEU A 152 0.84 16.79 -2.44
N ASP A 153 1.23 17.97 -1.98
CA ASP A 153 0.90 18.47 -0.64
C ASP A 153 -0.62 18.71 -0.50
N ALA A 154 -1.27 19.27 -1.53
CA ALA A 154 -2.72 19.44 -1.55
C ALA A 154 -3.46 18.09 -1.62
N ALA A 155 -2.93 17.11 -2.36
CA ALA A 155 -3.48 15.76 -2.40
C ALA A 155 -3.37 15.06 -1.04
N ALA A 156 -2.24 15.22 -0.34
CA ALA A 156 -2.05 14.69 1.01
C ALA A 156 -3.05 15.30 1.99
N ALA A 157 -3.19 16.63 1.98
CA ALA A 157 -4.13 17.34 2.83
C ALA A 157 -5.58 16.89 2.58
N GLN A 158 -5.98 16.77 1.31
CA GLN A 158 -7.34 16.34 0.95
C GLN A 158 -7.60 14.88 1.34
N LEU A 159 -6.63 13.98 1.17
CA LEU A 159 -6.75 12.59 1.61
C LEU A 159 -6.95 12.49 3.13
N LEU A 160 -6.13 13.21 3.91
CA LEU A 160 -6.22 13.21 5.37
C LEU A 160 -7.50 13.88 5.87
N LYS A 161 -7.94 14.95 5.20
CA LYS A 161 -9.24 15.58 5.48
C LYS A 161 -10.40 14.62 5.23
N ALA A 162 -10.37 13.90 4.11
CA ALA A 162 -11.41 12.92 3.83
C ALA A 162 -11.40 11.77 4.85
N TRP A 163 -10.22 11.32 5.26
CA TRP A 163 -10.09 10.29 6.29
C TRP A 163 -10.62 10.75 7.65
N SER A 164 -10.35 11.97 8.09
CA SER A 164 -10.89 12.46 9.38
C SER A 164 -12.43 12.54 9.39
N GLN A 165 -13.05 12.64 8.21
CA GLN A 165 -14.50 12.60 8.03
C GLN A 165 -15.06 11.17 7.87
N ALA A 166 -14.20 10.22 7.50
CA ALA A 166 -14.56 8.82 7.21
C ALA A 166 -15.05 7.98 8.42
N PRO A 167 -14.63 8.19 9.69
CA PRO A 167 -15.12 7.43 10.84
C PRO A 167 -16.65 7.38 10.96
N LYS A 168 -17.35 8.42 10.50
CA LYS A 168 -18.83 8.44 10.46
C LYS A 168 -19.41 7.46 9.44
N ILE A 169 -18.69 7.21 8.35
CA ILE A 169 -19.08 6.35 7.22
C ILE A 169 -18.61 4.91 7.47
N ILE A 170 -17.40 4.70 7.99
CA ILE A 170 -16.88 3.36 8.31
C ILE A 170 -17.71 2.71 9.41
N ARG A 171 -18.18 3.48 10.40
CA ARG A 171 -19.11 3.01 11.44
C ARG A 171 -20.47 2.56 10.89
N MET A 172 -20.89 3.01 9.70
CA MET A 172 -22.08 2.50 9.02
C MET A 172 -21.84 1.14 8.34
N TYR A 173 -20.63 0.86 7.86
CA TYR A 173 -20.27 -0.43 7.24
C TYR A 173 -19.76 -1.46 8.26
N SER A 174 -19.34 -1.00 9.45
CA SER A 174 -19.02 -1.81 10.62
C SER A 174 -20.28 -2.00 11.49
N GLY A 175 -21.23 -2.83 11.04
CA GLY A 175 -22.38 -3.26 11.85
C GLY A 175 -21.97 -3.99 13.15
N PRO A 176 -22.91 -4.23 14.09
CA PRO A 176 -22.68 -4.22 15.55
C PRO A 176 -21.93 -5.41 16.18
N GLN A 177 -21.09 -6.16 15.46
CA GLN A 177 -20.39 -7.33 16.01
C GLN A 177 -19.01 -7.05 16.64
N HIS A 178 -18.52 -5.82 16.60
CA HIS A 178 -17.13 -5.52 16.97
C HIS A 178 -16.94 -4.94 18.38
N LEU A 179 -17.99 -4.77 19.19
CA LEU A 179 -17.87 -4.22 20.55
C LEU A 179 -17.46 -5.24 21.63
N ARG A 180 -17.08 -6.46 21.27
CA ARG A 180 -16.67 -7.46 22.27
C ARG A 180 -15.42 -8.21 21.87
N ARG A 181 -14.28 -7.54 22.09
CA ARG A 181 -13.12 -8.06 22.83
C ARG A 181 -11.88 -7.30 22.36
N SER A 182 -11.34 -6.46 23.23
CA SER A 182 -9.90 -6.19 23.20
C SER A 182 -9.20 -7.47 23.66
N PRO A 183 -8.34 -8.11 22.86
CA PRO A 183 -7.30 -8.95 23.41
C PRO A 183 -6.19 -8.01 23.90
N ALA A 184 -5.85 -8.13 25.18
CA ALA A 184 -4.73 -7.45 25.80
C ALA A 184 -3.47 -7.60 24.95
N LEU A 185 -2.65 -6.54 24.95
CA LEU A 185 -1.27 -6.55 24.46
C LEU A 185 -0.62 -7.91 24.75
N CYS A 186 -0.25 -8.66 23.70
CA CYS A 186 0.66 -9.79 23.83
C CYS A 186 2.02 -9.23 24.28
N ARG A 187 2.20 -9.08 25.60
CA ARG A 187 3.53 -9.03 26.21
C ARG A 187 4.11 -10.42 26.09
N HIS A 188 5.04 -10.61 25.17
CA HIS A 188 5.95 -11.74 25.26
C HIS A 188 6.82 -11.54 26.51
N VAL A 189 6.54 -12.32 27.55
CA VAL A 189 7.48 -12.59 28.64
C VAL A 189 8.26 -13.84 28.24
N PRO A 190 9.59 -13.84 28.25
CA PRO A 190 10.35 -15.09 28.21
C PRO A 190 10.33 -15.71 29.61
N GLU A 191 9.59 -16.81 29.78
CA GLU A 191 9.74 -17.69 30.94
C GLU A 191 10.81 -18.74 30.62
N ALA A 192 11.88 -18.75 31.41
CA ALA A 192 12.77 -19.89 31.58
C ALA A 192 13.21 -19.93 33.05
N GLY A 193 12.39 -20.54 33.91
CA GLY A 193 12.85 -21.18 35.15
C GLY A 193 13.23 -22.62 34.81
N GLN A 194 14.48 -23.05 35.01
CA GLN A 194 15.09 -23.51 36.27
C GLN A 194 14.46 -24.78 36.87
N GLU A 195 15.37 -25.76 37.08
CA GLU A 195 15.48 -26.78 38.16
C GLU A 195 15.77 -28.18 37.56
N ALA A 196 16.58 -29.07 38.11
CA ALA A 196 17.64 -29.08 39.12
C ALA A 196 18.24 -30.52 39.11
N GLN A 197 19.57 -30.63 39.20
CA GLN A 197 20.34 -31.54 40.08
C GLN A 197 19.99 -33.04 40.30
N SER A 198 20.95 -33.92 39.98
CA SER A 198 21.39 -35.19 40.65
C SER A 198 22.46 -35.81 39.72
N ASP A 199 23.64 -36.28 40.10
CA ASP A 199 24.30 -36.69 41.35
C ASP A 199 25.73 -36.08 41.47
#